data_AF-A0A1K1S4E0-F1
#
_entry.id   AF-A0A1K1S4E0-F1
#
_cell.length_a   1.000
_cell.length_b   1.000
_cell.length_c   1.000
_cell.angle_alpha   90.00
_cell.angle_beta   90.00
_cell.angle_gamma   90.00
#
_symmetry.space_group_name_H-M   'P 1'
#
loop_
_entity.id
_entity.type
_entity.pdbx_description
1 polymer ?
#
loop_
_entity_poly.entity_id
_entity_poly.type
_entity_poly.pdbx_seq_one_letter_code
_entity_poly.pdbx_strand_id
1 'polypeptide(L)'
;MPTLTELPHWTIRTSGDEVTFVPVTARVRTGGGLALHEDDVPGFAKALGEVMKLPAYWHARARSTSREPVWSAPRHDEGFVRVAGPCRPEADRPGRSFTFALADVRELRVRIAAYLEGLPAR
;
A
#
# COMPACT_ATOMS: atom_id res chain seq x y z
N MET A 1 11.84 -2.86 17.11
CA MET A 1 11.06 -4.11 17.12
C MET A 1 10.19 -4.13 15.87
N PRO A 2 10.12 -5.26 15.15
CA PRO A 2 9.16 -5.42 14.07
C PRO A 2 7.73 -5.50 14.62
N THR A 3 6.75 -4.90 13.94
CA THR A 3 5.32 -5.02 14.27
C THR A 3 4.63 -5.92 13.26
N LEU A 4 3.73 -6.78 13.73
CA LEU A 4 2.85 -7.62 12.92
C LEU A 4 1.40 -7.19 13.15
N THR A 5 0.65 -6.99 12.07
CA THR A 5 -0.78 -6.70 12.12
C THR A 5 -1.51 -7.59 11.14
N GLU A 6 -2.48 -8.35 11.62
CA GLU A 6 -3.26 -9.29 10.81
C GLU A 6 -4.65 -8.70 10.55
N LEU A 7 -5.03 -8.65 9.27
CA LEU A 7 -6.32 -8.21 8.77
C LEU A 7 -6.91 -9.30 7.86
N PRO A 8 -8.23 -9.33 7.63
CA PRO A 8 -8.87 -10.40 6.85
C PRO A 8 -8.26 -10.67 5.46
N HIS A 9 -7.74 -9.62 4.80
CA HIS A 9 -7.15 -9.73 3.46
C HIS A 9 -5.64 -9.49 3.42
N TRP A 10 -5.04 -9.07 4.54
CA TRP A 10 -3.67 -8.55 4.58
C TRP A 10 -2.97 -8.92 5.87
N THR A 11 -1.74 -9.39 5.76
CA THR A 11 -0.78 -9.38 6.87
C THR A 11 0.20 -8.24 6.63
N ILE A 12 0.34 -7.35 7.61
CA ILE A 12 1.20 -6.19 7.56
C ILE A 12 2.38 -6.43 8.48
N ARG A 13 3.59 -6.21 7.98
CA ARG A 13 4.82 -6.27 8.75
C ARG A 13 5.51 -4.92 8.65
N THR A 14 5.99 -4.39 9.77
CA THR A 14 6.87 -3.22 9.77
C THR A 14 8.23 -3.59 10.31
N SER A 15 9.29 -3.08 9.68
CA SER A 15 10.67 -3.24 10.12
C SER A 15 11.47 -2.02 9.72
N GLY A 16 12.16 -1.39 10.68
CA GLY A 16 12.83 -0.10 10.43
C GLY A 16 11.84 0.94 9.91
N ASP A 17 12.17 1.52 8.76
CA ASP A 17 11.37 2.54 8.06
C ASP A 17 10.56 1.96 6.89
N GLU A 18 10.40 0.64 6.82
CA GLU A 18 9.68 -0.04 5.75
C GLU A 18 8.44 -0.76 6.27
N VAL A 19 7.46 -0.88 5.37
CA VAL A 19 6.26 -1.67 5.56
C VAL A 19 6.15 -2.70 4.45
N THR A 20 5.82 -3.93 4.82
CA THR A 20 5.56 -5.04 3.92
C THR A 20 4.10 -5.44 4.03
N PHE A 21 3.42 -5.51 2.90
CA PHE A 21 2.07 -6.06 2.79
C PHE A 21 2.14 -7.45 2.17
N VAL A 22 1.55 -8.41 2.86
CA VAL A 22 1.35 -9.78 2.37
C VAL A 22 -0.16 -9.95 2.14
N PRO A 23 -0.64 -10.12 0.90
CA PRO A 23 -2.02 -10.43 0.62
C PRO A 23 -2.32 -11.86 1.08
N VAL A 24 -3.38 -12.01 1.88
CA VAL A 24 -3.91 -13.32 2.30
C VAL A 24 -4.87 -13.83 1.23
N THR A 25 -5.79 -12.96 0.81
CA THR A 25 -6.80 -13.23 -0.23
C THR A 25 -6.85 -12.14 -1.31
N ALA A 26 -6.18 -11.01 -1.10
CA ALA A 26 -6.18 -9.90 -2.06
C ALA A 26 -5.42 -10.25 -3.34
N ARG A 27 -5.94 -9.81 -4.49
CA ARG A 27 -5.36 -10.05 -5.81
C ARG A 27 -4.44 -8.89 -6.18
N VAL A 28 -3.14 -9.15 -6.12
CA VAL A 28 -2.11 -8.12 -6.30
C VAL A 28 -1.13 -8.52 -7.39
N ARG A 29 -0.73 -7.57 -8.24
CA ARG A 29 0.42 -7.70 -9.13
C ARG A 29 1.42 -6.58 -8.83
N THR A 30 2.70 -6.92 -8.90
CA THR A 30 3.81 -5.99 -8.63
C THR A 30 4.66 -5.87 -9.89
N GLY A 31 5.05 -4.64 -10.26
CA GLY A 31 5.91 -4.38 -11.42
C GLY A 31 5.92 -2.89 -11.76
N GLY A 32 6.94 -2.17 -11.29
CA GLY A 32 7.01 -0.69 -11.39
C GLY A 32 6.00 0.05 -10.49
N GLY A 33 5.36 -0.66 -9.56
CA GLY A 33 4.28 -0.16 -8.73
C GLY A 33 3.38 -1.29 -8.22
N LEU A 34 2.14 -0.95 -7.91
CA LEU A 34 1.11 -1.82 -7.37
C LEU A 34 -0.09 -1.89 -8.31
N ALA A 35 -0.60 -3.09 -8.58
CA ALA A 35 -1.90 -3.29 -9.21
C ALA A 35 -2.79 -4.13 -8.30
N LEU A 36 -3.94 -3.59 -7.90
CA LEU A 36 -4.92 -4.26 -7.03
C LEU A 36 -6.17 -4.57 -7.85
N HIS A 37 -6.77 -5.74 -7.67
CA HIS A 37 -8.12 -5.95 -8.21
C HIS A 37 -9.10 -4.96 -7.57
N GLU A 38 -10.05 -4.44 -8.36
CA GLU A 38 -10.97 -3.36 -7.94
C GLU A 38 -11.68 -3.66 -6.60
N ASP A 39 -12.22 -4.86 -6.43
CA ASP A 39 -12.88 -5.30 -5.18
C ASP A 39 -11.97 -5.25 -3.93
N ASP A 40 -10.66 -5.37 -4.10
CA ASP A 40 -9.70 -5.42 -3.01
C ASP A 40 -9.21 -4.02 -2.59
N VAL A 41 -9.51 -2.98 -3.39
CA VAL A 41 -9.07 -1.60 -3.17
C VAL A 41 -9.61 -1.01 -1.86
N PRO A 42 -10.91 -1.15 -1.51
CA PRO A 42 -11.42 -0.68 -0.22
C PRO A 42 -10.75 -1.36 0.98
N GLY A 43 -10.48 -2.67 0.87
CA GLY A 43 -9.78 -3.44 1.90
C GLY A 43 -8.35 -2.96 2.08
N PHE A 44 -7.65 -2.66 0.98
CA PHE A 44 -6.31 -2.10 1.02
C PHE A 44 -6.27 -0.68 1.62
N ALA A 45 -7.24 0.17 1.28
CA ALA A 45 -7.36 1.50 1.88
C ALA A 45 -7.48 1.42 3.41
N LYS A 46 -8.26 0.47 3.93
CA LYS A 46 -8.34 0.18 5.38
C LYS A 46 -7.00 -0.27 5.94
N ALA A 47 -6.32 -1.21 5.28
CA ALA A 47 -5.01 -1.72 5.69
C ALA A 47 -3.97 -0.59 5.82
N LEU A 48 -3.88 0.32 4.84
CA LEU A 48 -3.02 1.52 4.93
C LEU A 48 -3.33 2.39 6.15
N GLY A 49 -4.61 2.45 6.55
CA GLY A 49 -5.04 3.18 7.74
C GLY A 49 -4.57 2.57 9.04
N GLU A 50 -4.59 1.25 9.13
CA GLU A 50 -4.04 0.53 10.28
C GLU A 50 -2.54 0.80 10.43
N VAL A 51 -1.79 0.85 9.31
CA VAL A 51 -0.36 1.22 9.35
C VAL A 51 -0.15 2.61 9.92
N MET A 52 -1.00 3.57 9.55
CA MET A 52 -0.90 4.95 10.02
C MET A 52 -1.20 5.11 11.53
N LYS A 53 -1.76 4.09 12.18
CA LYS A 53 -1.95 4.08 13.65
C LYS A 53 -0.70 3.61 14.40
N LEU A 54 0.26 2.99 13.70
CA LEU A 54 1.45 2.42 14.34
C LEU A 54 2.46 3.52 14.73
N PRO A 55 3.12 3.43 15.90
CA PRO A 55 4.19 4.37 16.26
C PRO A 55 5.34 4.42 15.25
N ALA A 56 5.68 3.27 14.63
CA ALA A 56 6.72 3.18 13.62
C ALA A 56 6.45 4.09 12.41
N TYR A 57 5.19 4.20 11.99
CA TYR A 57 4.81 5.11 10.90
C TYR A 57 5.11 6.57 11.26
N TRP A 58 4.73 7.02 12.46
CA TRP A 58 4.96 8.40 12.88
C TRP A 58 6.45 8.73 13.03
N HIS A 59 7.24 7.78 13.53
CA HIS A 59 8.69 7.91 13.60
C HIS A 59 9.34 8.03 12.21
N ALA A 60 8.99 7.14 11.27
CA ALA A 60 9.51 7.19 9.90
C ALA A 60 9.09 8.49 9.20
N ARG A 61 7.83 8.92 9.38
CA ARG A 61 7.32 10.17 8.83
C ARG A 61 8.07 11.39 9.34
N ALA A 62 8.41 11.45 10.63
CA ALA A 62 9.14 12.57 11.22
C ALA A 62 10.57 12.69 10.68
N ARG A 63 11.18 11.57 10.25
CA ARG A 63 12.52 11.53 9.65
C ARG A 63 12.55 11.87 8.17
N SER A 64 11.43 11.69 7.46
CA SER A 64 11.38 11.92 6.02
C SER A 64 11.46 13.41 5.68
N THR A 65 12.42 13.76 4.84
CA THR A 65 12.58 15.11 4.28
C THR A 65 11.94 15.26 2.90
N SER A 66 11.52 14.15 2.28
CA SER A 66 10.97 14.16 0.93
C SER A 66 9.58 14.77 0.91
N ARG A 67 9.39 15.73 0.00
CA ARG A 67 8.09 16.37 -0.30
C ARG A 67 7.57 16.04 -1.69
N GLU A 68 8.35 15.33 -2.49
CA GLU A 68 7.95 14.98 -3.85
C GLU A 68 7.01 13.78 -3.82
N PRO A 69 5.91 13.82 -4.59
CA PRO A 69 4.98 12.70 -4.66
C PRO A 69 5.65 11.51 -5.33
N VAL A 70 5.75 10.39 -4.61
CA VAL A 70 6.38 9.16 -5.10
C VAL A 70 5.39 8.20 -5.75
N TRP A 71 4.08 8.41 -5.53
CA TRP A 71 3.02 7.61 -6.13
C TRP A 71 2.31 8.40 -7.24
N SER A 72 2.19 7.76 -8.39
CA SER A 72 1.36 8.26 -9.49
C SER A 72 -0.13 8.26 -9.12
N ALA A 73 -0.95 8.96 -9.93
CA ALA A 73 -2.39 8.85 -9.83
C ALA A 73 -2.86 7.42 -10.21
N PRO A 74 -3.85 6.85 -9.50
CA PRO A 74 -4.38 5.53 -9.83
C PRO A 74 -5.01 5.50 -11.23
N ARG A 75 -4.80 4.40 -11.95
CA ARG A 75 -5.41 4.15 -13.27
C ARG A 75 -6.12 2.81 -13.25
N HIS A 76 -7.36 2.80 -13.73
CA HIS A 76 -8.12 1.56 -13.91
C HIS A 76 -7.78 0.91 -15.24
N ASP A 77 -7.51 -0.40 -15.23
CA ASP A 77 -7.09 -1.19 -16.38
C ASP A 77 -7.52 -2.66 -16.15
N GLU A 78 -8.42 -3.17 -16.99
CA GLU A 78 -8.87 -4.57 -16.99
C GLU A 78 -9.29 -5.13 -15.60
N GLY A 79 -10.04 -4.36 -14.80
CA GLY A 79 -10.50 -4.78 -13.47
C GLY A 79 -9.43 -4.63 -12.37
N PHE A 80 -8.28 -4.05 -12.70
CA PHE A 80 -7.23 -3.69 -11.76
C PHE A 80 -7.06 -2.18 -11.67
N VAL A 81 -6.66 -1.73 -10.49
CA VAL A 81 -6.27 -0.35 -10.19
C VAL A 81 -4.76 -0.33 -10.03
N ARG A 82 -4.07 0.29 -11.00
CA ARG A 82 -2.63 0.43 -11.05
C ARG A 82 -2.18 1.77 -10.46
N VAL A 83 -1.20 1.72 -9.58
CA VAL A 83 -0.50 2.88 -9.01
C VAL A 83 1.00 2.63 -9.17
N ALA A 84 1.65 3.37 -10.07
CA ALA A 84 3.11 3.36 -10.19
C ALA A 84 3.76 4.02 -8.97
N GLY A 85 4.90 3.48 -8.52
CA GLY A 85 5.67 4.00 -7.39
C GLY A 85 6.67 2.98 -6.82
N PRO A 86 7.30 3.26 -5.67
CA PRO A 86 8.50 2.57 -5.18
C PRO A 86 8.23 1.20 -4.53
N CYS A 87 7.32 0.40 -5.08
CA CYS A 87 7.09 -0.98 -4.62
C CYS A 87 8.25 -1.90 -5.02
N ARG A 88 8.88 -2.54 -4.04
CA ARG A 88 9.81 -3.65 -4.27
C ARG A 88 9.09 -4.98 -3.98
N PRO A 89 9.00 -5.91 -4.94
CA PRO A 89 8.53 -7.26 -4.65
C PRO A 89 9.55 -7.96 -3.74
N GLU A 90 9.09 -8.79 -2.81
CA GLU A 90 9.99 -9.63 -2.01
C GLU A 90 10.54 -10.76 -2.90
N ALA A 91 11.87 -10.88 -2.96
CA ALA A 91 12.60 -11.56 -4.03
C ALA A 91 12.34 -13.08 -4.17
N ASP A 92 11.69 -13.72 -3.20
CA ASP A 92 11.58 -15.18 -3.17
C ASP A 92 10.21 -15.73 -3.59
N ARG A 93 9.20 -14.88 -3.83
CA ARG A 93 7.93 -15.30 -4.44
C ARG A 93 7.29 -14.20 -5.30
N PRO A 94 7.22 -14.37 -6.63
CA PRO A 94 6.51 -13.46 -7.51
C PRO A 94 5.06 -13.23 -7.02
N GLY A 95 4.66 -11.96 -6.88
CA GLY A 95 3.26 -11.57 -6.69
C GLY A 95 2.63 -11.83 -5.31
N ARG A 96 3.42 -12.08 -4.25
CA ARG A 96 2.86 -12.38 -2.91
C ARG A 96 3.22 -11.40 -1.80
N SER A 97 4.14 -10.49 -1.97
CA SER A 97 4.37 -9.46 -0.97
C SER A 97 5.08 -8.29 -1.62
N PHE A 98 4.86 -7.11 -1.08
CA PHE A 98 5.55 -5.92 -1.53
C PHE A 98 5.91 -5.03 -0.35
N THR A 99 7.05 -4.37 -0.50
CA THR A 99 7.62 -3.50 0.52
C THR A 99 7.86 -2.11 -0.06
N PHE A 100 7.59 -1.09 0.75
CA PHE A 100 7.92 0.31 0.47
C PHE A 100 8.10 1.08 1.78
N ALA A 101 8.52 2.35 1.70
CA ALA A 101 8.80 3.14 2.89
C ALA A 101 7.53 3.53 3.66
N LEU A 102 7.58 3.44 5.00
CA LEU A 102 6.50 3.86 5.89
C LEU A 102 6.10 5.32 5.69
N ALA A 103 7.07 6.18 5.34
CA ALA A 103 6.82 7.60 5.08
C ALA A 103 5.83 7.82 3.91
N ASP A 104 5.78 6.90 2.95
CA ASP A 104 5.01 7.03 1.71
C ASP A 104 3.58 6.48 1.84
N VAL A 105 3.25 5.83 2.96
CA VAL A 105 1.93 5.21 3.23
C VAL A 105 0.80 6.22 3.13
N ARG A 106 0.99 7.44 3.66
CA ARG A 106 -0.05 8.47 3.63
C ARG A 106 -0.38 8.90 2.21
N GLU A 107 0.63 9.09 1.38
CA GLU A 107 0.41 9.52 0.00
C GLU A 107 -0.36 8.44 -0.77
N LEU A 108 0.07 7.17 -0.66
CA LEU A 108 -0.65 6.06 -1.29
C LEU A 108 -2.11 5.97 -0.81
N ARG A 109 -2.35 6.13 0.50
CA ARG A 109 -3.71 6.15 1.05
C ARG A 109 -4.54 7.28 0.47
N VAL A 110 -3.99 8.49 0.34
CA VAL A 110 -4.69 9.64 -0.26
C VAL A 110 -5.04 9.36 -1.72
N ARG A 111 -4.11 8.80 -2.50
CA ARG A 111 -4.35 8.42 -3.90
C ARG A 111 -5.48 7.41 -4.03
N ILE A 112 -5.45 6.35 -3.22
CA ILE A 112 -6.48 5.30 -3.22
C ILE A 112 -7.83 5.84 -2.75
N ALA A 113 -7.86 6.69 -1.72
CA ALA A 113 -9.10 7.31 -1.26
C ALA A 113 -9.73 8.19 -2.34
N ALA A 114 -8.94 9.04 -3.01
CA ALA A 114 -9.42 9.87 -4.11
C ALA A 114 -9.97 9.04 -5.28
N TYR A 115 -9.35 7.89 -5.59
CA TYR A 115 -9.89 6.96 -6.57
C TYR A 115 -11.26 6.39 -6.14
N LEU A 116 -11.39 5.97 -4.88
CA LEU A 116 -12.64 5.43 -4.35
C LEU A 116 -13.77 6.47 -4.31
N GLU A 117 -13.45 7.73 -3.98
CA GLU A 117 -14.41 8.85 -4.00
C GLU A 117 -14.85 9.24 -5.43
N GLY A 118 -13.96 9.05 -6.42
CA GLY A 118 -14.25 9.31 -7.83
C GLY A 118 -15.05 8.20 -8.53
N LEU A 119 -15.30 7.07 -7.87
CA LEU A 119 -16.15 6.01 -8.41
C LEU A 119 -17.62 6.43 -8.29
N PRO A 120 -18.43 6.33 -9.38
CA PRO A 120 -19.87 6.50 -9.25
C PRO A 120 -20.40 5.44 -8.28
N ALA A 121 -21.32 5.85 -7.38
CA ALA A 121 -22.00 4.92 -6.48
C ALA A 121 -22.63 3.79 -7.32
N ARG A 122 -22.11 2.57 -7.16
CA ARG A 122 -22.61 1.36 -7.84
C ARG A 122 -23.87 0.85 -7.15
#